data_AF-A0A3C0B5D5-F1
#
_entry.id   AF-A0A3C0B5D5-F1
#
_cell.length_a   1.000
_cell.length_b   1.000
_cell.length_c   1.000
_cell.angle_alpha   90.00
_cell.angle_beta   90.00
_cell.angle_gamma   90.00
#
_symmetry.space_group_name_H-M   'P 1'
#
loop_
_entity.id
_entity.type
_entity.pdbx_description
1 polymer ?
#
loop_
_entity_poly.entity_id
_entity_poly.type
_entity_poly.pdbx_seq_one_letter_code
_entity_poly.pdbx_strand_id
1 'polypeptide(L)' 'EYLLIHGRKQQLMLACNAENGVAKVYWYLNDRFYKSVRPSEKVFFEPDAGSYKVSCSDDRGRNSDVYIEVSFL' A
#
# COMPACT_ATOMS: atom_id res chain seq x y z
N GLU A 1 -2.31 6.89 11.28
CA GLU A 1 -3.75 7.22 11.24
C GLU A 1 -3.99 8.18 10.07
N TYR A 2 -5.01 7.92 9.26
CA TYR A 2 -5.42 8.74 8.11
C TYR A 2 -6.89 9.10 8.25
N LEU A 3 -7.19 10.39 8.10
CA LEU A 3 -8.54 10.94 8.19
C LEU A 3 -8.99 11.38 6.79
N LEU A 4 -10.02 10.72 6.27
CA LEU A 4 -10.59 10.95 4.95
C LEU A 4 -11.95 11.65 5.07
N ILE A 5 -12.42 12.29 4.01
CA ILE A 5 -13.70 13.01 3.96
C ILE A 5 -14.77 12.07 3.41
N HIS A 6 -15.86 11.88 4.15
CA HIS A 6 -16.94 11.02 3.68
C HIS A 6 -17.52 11.49 2.33
N GLY A 7 -17.79 10.55 1.43
CA GLY A 7 -18.32 10.83 0.09
C GLY A 7 -17.32 11.35 -0.94
N ARG A 8 -16.07 11.65 -0.54
CA ARG A 8 -14.97 11.87 -1.48
C ARG A 8 -14.17 10.57 -1.56
N LYS A 9 -14.20 9.90 -2.71
CA LYS A 9 -13.40 8.69 -3.01
C LYS A 9 -11.90 9.01 -3.02
N GLN A 10 -11.36 9.31 -1.85
CA GLN A 10 -9.96 9.65 -1.68
C GLN A 10 -9.12 8.40 -1.81
N GLN A 11 -8.01 8.54 -2.54
CA GLN A 11 -7.09 7.44 -2.78
C GLN A 11 -5.84 7.64 -1.93
N LEU A 12 -5.37 6.57 -1.31
CA LEU A 12 -4.08 6.53 -0.64
C LEU A 12 -3.02 6.01 -1.59
N MET A 13 -1.88 6.70 -1.65
CA MET A 13 -0.74 6.29 -2.46
C MET A 13 0.13 5.32 -1.67
N LEU A 14 0.38 4.14 -2.24
CA LEU A 14 1.38 3.20 -1.78
C LEU A 14 2.70 3.52 -2.50
N ALA A 15 3.74 3.74 -1.71
CA ALA A 15 5.09 3.99 -2.20
C ALA A 15 6.10 3.25 -1.34
N CYS A 16 7.15 2.74 -1.98
CA CYS A 16 8.26 2.08 -1.31
C CYS A 16 9.58 2.59 -1.89
N ASN A 17 10.65 2.53 -1.09
CA ASN A 17 12.01 2.69 -1.60
C ASN A 17 12.63 1.30 -1.70
N ALA A 18 12.84 0.81 -2.93
CA ALA A 18 13.46 -0.49 -3.17
C ALA A 18 14.96 -0.31 -3.47
N GLU A 19 15.77 -1.28 -3.05
CA GLU A 19 17.20 -1.29 -3.39
C GLU A 19 17.43 -1.45 -4.90
N ASN A 20 18.58 -1.00 -5.38
CA ASN A 20 19.03 -1.15 -6.76
C ASN A 20 18.91 -2.60 -7.27
N GLY A 21 18.38 -2.72 -8.49
CA GLY A 21 18.21 -3.99 -9.21
C GLY A 21 16.97 -4.80 -8.79
N VAL A 22 16.13 -4.31 -7.88
CA VAL A 22 14.76 -4.83 -7.74
C VAL A 22 13.98 -4.52 -9.00
N ALA A 23 13.42 -5.53 -9.66
CA ALA A 23 12.64 -5.34 -10.88
C ALA A 23 11.14 -5.17 -10.58
N LYS A 24 10.65 -5.80 -9.51
CA LYS A 24 9.23 -5.81 -9.15
C LYS A 24 9.02 -5.79 -7.63
N VAL A 25 8.00 -5.04 -7.22
CA VAL A 25 7.44 -5.06 -5.86
C VAL A 25 5.99 -5.55 -5.90
N TYR A 26 5.57 -6.13 -4.79
CA TYR A 26 4.27 -6.76 -4.58
C TYR A 26 3.63 -6.11 -3.36
N TRP A 27 2.45 -5.54 -3.57
CA TRP A 27 1.64 -4.93 -2.53
C TRP A 27 0.59 -5.91 -2.05
N TYR A 28 0.45 -6.01 -0.74
CA TYR A 28 -0.60 -6.76 -0.07
C TYR A 28 -1.37 -5.85 0.87
N LEU A 29 -2.68 -6.01 0.90
CA LEU A 29 -3.59 -5.35 1.82
C LEU A 29 -4.27 -6.44 2.65
N ASN A 30 -4.10 -6.40 3.97
CA ASN A 30 -4.62 -7.41 4.91
C ASN A 30 -4.23 -8.83 4.49
N ASP A 31 -2.93 -9.03 4.23
CA ASP A 31 -2.32 -10.29 3.80
C ASP A 31 -2.85 -10.85 2.47
N ARG A 32 -3.62 -10.06 1.71
CA ARG A 32 -4.13 -10.43 0.38
C ARG A 32 -3.37 -9.67 -0.70
N PHE A 33 -2.99 -10.38 -1.76
CA PHE A 33 -2.33 -9.78 -2.92
C PHE A 33 -3.23 -8.70 -3.53
N TYR A 34 -2.70 -7.48 -3.63
CA TYR A 34 -3.38 -6.35 -4.25
C TYR A 34 -2.88 -6.11 -5.67
N LYS A 35 -1.57 -5.88 -5.82
CA LYS A 35 -0.97 -5.57 -7.13
C LYS A 35 0.54 -5.77 -7.11
N SER A 36 1.12 -6.01 -8.29
CA SER A 36 2.57 -5.96 -8.50
C SER A 36 2.94 -4.87 -9.51
N VAL A 37 3.99 -4.10 -9.24
CA VAL A 37 4.44 -2.99 -10.08
C VAL A 37 5.97 -2.86 -10.06
N ARG A 38 6.56 -2.04 -10.93
CA ARG A 38 7.97 -1.62 -10.76
C ARG A 38 8.10 -0.69 -9.54
N PRO A 39 9.26 -0.66 -8.86
CA PRO A 39 9.44 0.17 -7.67
C PRO A 39 9.12 1.67 -7.83
N SER A 40 9.30 2.23 -9.03
CA SER A 40 9.06 3.65 -9.31
C SER A 40 7.62 4.00 -9.68
N GLU A 41 6.75 3.00 -9.83
CA GLU A 41 5.36 3.22 -10.24
C GLU A 41 4.51 3.64 -9.03
N LYS A 42 3.65 4.65 -9.24
CA LYS A 42 2.69 5.08 -8.23
C LYS A 42 1.52 4.11 -8.18
N VAL A 43 1.25 3.58 -7.00
CA VAL A 43 0.09 2.71 -6.75
C VAL A 43 -0.88 3.47 -5.87
N PHE A 44 -2.14 3.48 -6.23
CA PHE A 44 -3.21 4.09 -5.45
C PHE A 44 -4.25 3.03 -5.10
N PHE A 45 -4.86 3.15 -3.94
CA PHE A 45 -6.01 2.36 -3.55
C PHE A 45 -7.05 3.22 -2.82
N GLU A 46 -8.31 2.85 -2.93
CA GLU A 46 -9.42 3.47 -2.20
C GLU A 46 -9.67 2.63 -0.93
N PRO A 47 -9.34 3.12 0.26
CA PRO A 47 -9.63 2.41 1.50
C PRO A 47 -11.09 2.61 1.92
N ASP A 48 -11.64 1.59 2.58
CA ASP A 48 -12.78 1.70 3.46
C ASP A 48 -12.33 2.09 4.88
N ALA A 49 -13.26 2.28 5.80
CA ALA A 49 -12.92 2.61 7.18
C ALA A 49 -12.37 1.37 7.92
N GLY A 50 -11.40 1.58 8.80
CA GLY A 50 -10.84 0.58 9.70
C GLY A 50 -9.34 0.41 9.56
N SER A 51 -8.84 -0.66 10.17
CA SER A 51 -7.42 -1.01 10.20
C SER A 51 -6.99 -1.75 8.94
N TYR A 52 -5.85 -1.34 8.38
CA TYR A 52 -5.18 -2.04 7.29
C TYR A 52 -3.76 -2.43 7.69
N LYS A 53 -3.41 -3.69 7.43
CA LYS A 53 -2.02 -4.11 7.28
C LYS A 53 -1.63 -3.95 5.82
N VAL A 54 -0.67 -3.08 5.55
CA VAL A 54 -0.09 -2.89 4.23
C VAL A 54 1.28 -3.54 4.21
N SER A 55 1.49 -4.50 3.32
CA SER A 55 2.78 -5.16 3.15
C SER A 55 3.35 -4.87 1.76
N CYS A 56 4.65 -4.60 1.70
CA CYS A 56 5.41 -4.48 0.48
C CYS A 56 6.52 -5.53 0.48
N SER A 57 6.43 -6.47 -0.46
CA SER A 57 7.50 -7.44 -0.71
C SER A 57 8.18 -7.17 -2.05
N ASP A 58 9.43 -7.56 -2.21
CA ASP A 58 10.12 -7.48 -3.51
C ASP A 58 10.45 -8.86 -4.09
N ASP A 59 10.92 -8.87 -5.33
CA ASP A 59 11.35 -10.07 -6.07
C ASP A 59 12.61 -10.76 -5.51
N ARG A 60 13.19 -10.21 -4.44
CA ARG A 60 14.30 -10.81 -3.68
C ARG A 60 13.85 -11.39 -2.35
N GLY A 61 12.54 -11.42 -2.09
CA GLY A 61 11.95 -12.03 -0.90
C GLY A 61 12.03 -11.16 0.34
N ARG A 62 12.41 -9.88 0.23
CA ARG A 62 12.36 -8.94 1.35
C ARG A 62 10.94 -8.44 1.52
N ASN A 63 10.55 -8.16 2.77
CA ASN A 63 9.21 -7.69 3.10
C ASN A 63 9.26 -6.58 4.16
N SER A 64 8.32 -5.64 4.08
CA SER A 64 8.07 -4.64 5.11
C SER A 64 6.58 -4.42 5.28
N ASP A 65 6.16 -4.26 6.53
CA ASP A 65 4.76 -4.10 6.91
C ASP A 65 4.54 -2.73 7.58
N VAL A 66 3.40 -2.11 7.30
CA VAL A 66 2.91 -0.90 7.97
C VAL A 66 1.44 -1.10 8.33
N TYR A 67 1.05 -0.65 9.51
CA TYR A 67 -0.33 -0.65 9.96
C TYR A 67 -0.88 0.76 9.91
N ILE A 68 -2.04 0.92 9.27
CA ILE A 68 -2.72 2.21 9.16
C ILE A 68 -4.15 2.06 9.68
N GLU A 69 -4.65 3.12 10.30
CA GLU A 69 -6.05 3.26 10.67
C GLU A 69 -6.68 4.30 9.75
N VAL A 70 -7.79 3.97 9.10
CA VAL A 70 -8.53 4.87 8.21
C VAL A 70 -9.88 5.19 8.84
N SER A 71 -10.14 6.48 9.06
CA SER A 71 -11.43 6.98 9.55
C SER A 71 -11.97 8.06 8.61
N PHE A 72 -13.29 8.21 8.55
CA PHE A 72 -13.95 9.26 7.78
C PHE A 72 -14.50 10.35 8.69
N LEU A 73 -14.31 11.61 8.29
CA LEU A 73 -15.00 12.80 8.80
C LEU A 73 -16.40 12.91 8.22
#